data_AF-A0A9D1LUH6-F1
#
_entry.id   AF-A0A9D1LUH6-F1
#
_cell.length_a   1.000
_cell.length_b   1.000
_cell.length_c   1.000
_cell.angle_alpha   90.00
_cell.angle_beta   90.00
_cell.angle_gamma   90.00
#
_symmetry.space_group_name_H-M   'P 1'
#
loop_
_entity.id
_entity.type
_entity.pdbx_description
1 polymer ?
#
loop_
_entity_poly.entity_id
_entity_poly.type
_entity_poly.pdbx_seq_one_letter_code
_entity_poly.pdbx_strand_id
1 'polypeptide(L)'
;MNNLLVKLGFEPVYFLAEKDMFVPILIISNIWKEVGWETVIYLAALAGLDQETGEAAIIDGCTRFQKIRYINVPYLLSTVAIMLILRMGGILNAGFDQIFNLYSPATYEVADVLDTYVYRLGIQGFQYSLSTAIGLFKSVVGIIMVLVTNWLTKRLSDGEVSI
;
A
#
# COMPACT_ATOMS: atom_id res chain seq x y z
N MET A 1 19.34 5.50 14.15
CA MET A 1 18.41 6.63 14.39
C MET A 1 18.74 7.35 15.70
N ASN A 2 18.63 6.71 16.87
CA ASN A 2 18.90 7.37 18.17
C ASN A 2 20.30 7.98 18.30
N ASN A 3 21.35 7.32 17.80
CA ASN A 3 22.70 7.88 17.86
C ASN A 3 22.91 9.14 16.99
N LEU A 4 22.06 9.38 15.98
CA LEU A 4 22.10 10.61 15.18
C LEU A 4 21.31 11.75 15.85
N LEU A 5 20.17 11.43 16.47
CA LEU A 5 19.35 12.38 17.23
C LEU A 5 20.05 12.85 18.51
N VAL A 6 20.71 11.94 19.23
CA VAL A 6 21.52 12.25 20.41
C VAL A 6 22.74 13.10 20.02
N LYS A 7 23.34 12.87 18.85
CA LYS A 7 24.41 13.73 18.30
C LYS A 7 23.93 15.13 17.89
N LEU A 8 22.63 15.30 17.65
CA LEU A 8 21.98 16.58 17.33
C LEU A 8 21.37 17.25 18.58
N GLY A 9 21.58 16.70 19.78
CA GLY A 9 21.16 17.29 21.04
C GLY A 9 19.75 16.94 21.51
N PHE A 10 19.08 16.00 20.85
CA PHE A 10 17.75 15.53 21.25
C PHE A 10 17.83 14.33 22.20
N GLU A 11 16.84 14.18 23.08
CA GLU A 11 16.71 13.01 23.95
C GLU A 11 16.49 11.72 23.12
N PRO A 12 17.02 10.57 23.56
CA PRO A 12 16.83 9.30 22.88
C PRO A 12 15.36 8.87 22.93
N VAL A 13 14.65 9.02 21.81
CA VAL A 13 13.25 8.59 21.70
C VAL A 13 13.21 7.08 21.46
N TYR A 14 12.43 6.37 22.26
CA TYR A 14 12.16 4.95 22.06
C TYR A 14 11.01 4.79 21.06
N PHE A 15 11.29 5.08 19.79
CA PHE A 15 10.32 5.20 18.70
C PHE A 15 9.33 4.02 18.55
N LEU A 16 9.75 2.80 18.91
CA LEU A 16 8.91 1.59 18.84
C LEU A 16 8.08 1.32 20.11
N ALA A 17 8.36 2.02 21.22
CA ALA A 17 7.55 1.96 22.44
C ALA A 17 6.57 3.14 22.56
N GLU A 18 6.79 4.20 21.77
CA GLU A 18 5.90 5.36 21.73
C GLU A 18 4.69 5.08 20.83
N LYS A 19 3.48 5.13 21.40
CA LYS A 19 2.23 4.78 20.70
C LYS A 19 1.98 5.68 19.49
N ASP A 20 2.19 6.98 19.66
CA ASP A 20 1.91 7.98 18.61
C ASP A 20 2.85 7.87 17.41
N MET A 21 4.04 7.29 17.61
CA MET A 21 5.05 7.11 16.56
C MET A 21 4.93 5.77 15.84
N PHE A 22 4.24 4.78 16.43
CA PHE A 22 4.15 3.44 15.88
C PHE A 22 3.53 3.42 14.47
N VAL A 23 2.35 4.04 14.30
CA VAL A 23 1.62 4.05 13.02
C VAL A 23 2.36 4.82 11.93
N PRO A 24 2.88 6.05 12.16
CA PRO A 24 3.70 6.74 11.15
C PRO A 24 4.93 5.94 10.73
N ILE A 25 5.65 5.33 11.68
CA ILE A 25 6.85 4.53 11.36
C ILE A 25 6.47 3.30 10.53
N LEU A 26 5.37 2.64 10.89
CA LEU A 26 4.88 1.49 10.15
C LEU A 26 4.53 1.86 8.70
N ILE A 27 3.83 2.96 8.49
CA ILE A 27 3.47 3.45 7.14
C ILE A 27 4.74 3.81 6.35
N ILE A 28 5.65 4.59 6.92
CA ILE A 28 6.87 5.03 6.22
C ILE A 28 7.75 3.84 5.86
N SER A 29 7.94 2.90 6.78
CA SER A 29 8.75 1.70 6.52
C SER A 29 8.07 0.76 5.52
N ASN A 30 6.74 0.70 5.49
CA ASN A 30 6.00 -0.02 4.45
C ASN A 30 6.19 0.62 3.07
N ILE A 31 6.01 1.94 2.96
CA ILE A 31 6.27 2.69 1.72
C ILE A 31 7.71 2.47 1.25
N TRP A 32 8.68 2.57 2.15
CA TRP A 32 10.09 2.36 1.82
C TRP A 32 10.37 0.95 1.27
N LYS A 33 9.73 -0.08 1.84
CA LYS A 33 9.84 -1.46 1.38
C LYS A 33 9.23 -1.63 -0.02
N GLU A 34 8.04 -1.08 -0.24
CA GLU A 34 7.24 -1.36 -1.44
C GLU A 34 7.59 -0.44 -2.63
N VAL A 35 8.09 0.77 -2.37
CA VAL A 35 8.32 1.80 -3.42
C VAL A 35 9.25 1.31 -4.53
N GLY A 36 10.24 0.48 -4.20
CA GLY A 36 11.19 -0.04 -5.18
C GLY A 36 10.48 -0.87 -6.27
N TRP A 37 9.67 -1.84 -5.85
CA TRP A 37 8.96 -2.73 -6.78
C TRP A 37 7.84 -2.00 -7.53
N GLU A 38 7.06 -1.19 -6.83
CA GLU A 38 5.97 -0.42 -7.44
C GLU A 38 6.49 0.54 -8.51
N THR A 39 7.62 1.20 -8.27
CA THR A 39 8.23 2.11 -9.26
C THR A 39 8.65 1.38 -10.52
N VAL A 40 9.17 0.15 -10.43
CA VAL A 40 9.55 -0.64 -11.60
C VAL A 40 8.34 -0.89 -12.51
N ILE A 41 7.18 -1.20 -11.94
CA ILE A 41 5.95 -1.46 -12.71
C ILE A 41 5.51 -0.19 -13.45
N TYR A 42 5.47 0.96 -12.77
CA TYR A 42 5.08 2.22 -13.41
C TYR A 42 6.08 2.69 -14.47
N LEU A 43 7.39 2.50 -14.24
CA LEU A 43 8.41 2.83 -15.24
C LEU A 43 8.32 1.91 -16.47
N ALA A 44 8.07 0.61 -16.27
CA ALA A 44 7.88 -0.33 -17.37
C ALA A 44 6.66 0.03 -18.22
N ALA A 45 5.55 0.44 -17.58
CA ALA A 45 4.37 0.91 -18.29
C ALA A 45 4.67 2.19 -19.11
N LEU A 46 5.33 3.18 -18.50
CA LEU A 46 5.73 4.42 -19.19
C LEU A 46 6.71 4.19 -20.34
N ALA A 47 7.55 3.13 -20.29
CA ALA A 47 8.45 2.80 -21.39
C ALA A 47 7.70 2.35 -22.66
N GLY A 48 6.41 1.97 -22.54
CA GLY A 48 5.53 1.71 -23.67
C GLY A 48 4.87 2.96 -24.27
N LEU A 49 5.07 4.15 -23.69
CA LEU A 49 4.53 5.39 -24.22
C LEU A 49 5.16 5.69 -25.58
N ASP A 50 4.33 5.97 -26.57
CA ASP A 50 4.76 6.29 -27.92
C ASP A 50 5.68 7.54 -27.97
N GLN A 51 6.74 7.44 -28.77
CA GLN A 51 7.76 8.48 -28.88
C GLN A 51 7.23 9.73 -29.60
N GLU A 52 6.33 9.58 -30.58
CA GLU A 52 5.76 10.72 -31.31
C GLU A 52 4.97 11.64 -30.36
N THR A 53 4.19 11.06 -29.44
CA THR A 53 3.47 11.82 -28.40
C THR A 53 4.42 12.63 -27.52
N GLY A 54 5.60 12.07 -27.22
CA GLY A 54 6.63 12.72 -26.42
C GLY A 54 7.30 13.90 -27.14
N GLU A 55 7.58 13.75 -28.43
CA GLU A 55 8.22 14.76 -29.28
C GLU A 55 7.26 15.88 -29.65
N ALA A 56 6.00 15.56 -30.00
CA ALA A 56 4.95 16.54 -30.27
C ALA A 56 4.75 17.48 -29.07
N ALA A 57 4.69 16.93 -27.85
CA ALA A 57 4.58 17.74 -26.64
C ALA A 57 5.76 18.71 -26.44
N ILE A 58 6.97 18.34 -26.88
CA ILE A 58 8.15 19.23 -26.80
C ILE A 58 8.03 20.35 -27.84
N ILE A 59 7.58 20.02 -29.06
CA ILE A 59 7.33 20.99 -30.14
C ILE A 59 6.26 22.01 -29.71
N ASP A 60 5.21 21.56 -29.02
CA ASP A 60 4.15 22.41 -28.46
C ASP A 60 4.58 23.24 -27.22
N GLY A 61 5.84 23.14 -26.80
CA GLY A 61 6.38 23.90 -25.66
C GLY A 61 5.92 23.41 -24.29
N CYS A 62 5.47 22.14 -24.19
CA CYS A 62 4.99 21.55 -22.95
C CYS A 62 6.14 21.40 -21.93
N THR A 63 5.97 22.02 -20.75
CA THR A 63 6.94 21.92 -19.65
C THR A 63 6.93 20.51 -19.03
N ARG A 64 8.01 20.16 -18.29
CA ARG A 64 8.12 18.82 -17.66
C ARG A 64 6.94 18.46 -16.76
N PHE A 65 6.46 19.41 -15.96
CA PHE A 65 5.30 19.19 -15.09
C PHE A 65 4.00 19.01 -15.88
N GLN A 66 3.83 19.74 -16.98
CA GLN A 66 2.67 19.58 -17.85
C GLN A 66 2.72 18.21 -18.54
N LYS A 67 3.88 17.76 -19.02
CA LYS A 67 4.04 16.40 -19.58
C LYS A 67 3.68 15.32 -18.55
N ILE A 68 4.13 15.46 -17.29
CA ILE A 68 3.75 14.52 -16.23
C ILE A 68 2.23 14.51 -16.01
N ARG A 69 1.62 15.69 -15.86
CA ARG A 69 0.20 15.81 -15.50
C ARG A 69 -0.77 15.44 -16.63
N TYR A 70 -0.46 15.83 -17.86
CA TYR A 70 -1.39 15.73 -19.00
C TYR A 70 -1.10 14.56 -19.94
N ILE A 71 0.08 13.95 -19.86
CA ILE A 71 0.46 12.81 -20.70
C ILE A 71 0.72 11.58 -19.83
N ASN A 72 1.72 11.64 -18.96
CA ASN A 72 2.15 10.45 -18.21
C ASN A 72 1.08 9.95 -17.24
N VAL A 73 0.45 10.84 -16.46
CA VAL A 73 -0.58 10.46 -15.48
C VAL A 73 -1.81 9.85 -16.16
N PRO A 74 -2.42 10.48 -17.18
CA PRO A 74 -3.53 9.87 -17.92
C PRO A 74 -3.17 8.54 -18.56
N TYR A 75 -1.98 8.43 -19.17
CA TYR A 75 -1.51 7.18 -19.78
C TYR A 75 -1.36 6.05 -18.76
N LEU A 76 -0.88 6.36 -17.54
CA LEU A 76 -0.72 5.37 -16.47
C LEU A 76 -2.03 4.96 -15.79
N LEU A 77 -3.16 5.62 -16.07
CA LEU A 77 -4.43 5.33 -15.38
C LEU A 77 -4.83 3.86 -15.50
N SER A 78 -4.65 3.25 -16.66
CA SER A 78 -4.97 1.84 -16.89
C SER A 78 -4.09 0.90 -16.06
N THR A 79 -2.80 1.21 -15.94
CA THR A 79 -1.88 0.44 -15.09
C THR A 79 -2.20 0.63 -13.61
N VAL A 80 -2.42 1.88 -13.17
CA VAL A 80 -2.80 2.20 -11.78
C VAL A 80 -4.11 1.49 -11.41
N ALA A 81 -5.07 1.44 -12.31
CA ALA A 81 -6.34 0.75 -12.16
C ALA A 81 -6.18 -0.76 -11.92
N ILE A 82 -5.36 -1.43 -12.73
CA ILE A 82 -5.06 -2.87 -12.54
C ILE A 82 -4.34 -3.10 -11.22
N MET A 83 -3.30 -2.30 -10.93
CA MET A 83 -2.54 -2.37 -9.69
C MET A 83 -3.43 -2.15 -8.46
N LEU A 84 -4.39 -1.22 -8.54
CA LEU A 84 -5.36 -0.97 -7.49
C LEU A 84 -6.22 -2.22 -7.24
N ILE A 85 -6.78 -2.83 -8.29
CA ILE A 85 -7.61 -4.05 -8.13
C ILE A 85 -6.81 -5.17 -7.45
N LEU A 86 -5.55 -5.38 -7.86
CA LEU A 86 -4.67 -6.39 -7.28
C LEU A 86 -4.35 -6.09 -5.80
N ARG A 87 -4.04 -4.82 -5.48
CA ARG A 87 -3.77 -4.40 -4.09
C ARG A 87 -5.01 -4.52 -3.19
N MET A 88 -6.21 -4.26 -3.72
CA MET A 88 -7.46 -4.34 -2.97
C MET A 88 -7.79 -5.76 -2.50
N GLY A 89 -7.34 -6.81 -3.21
CA GLY A 89 -7.50 -8.19 -2.76
C GLY A 89 -6.77 -8.49 -1.45
N GLY A 90 -5.70 -7.75 -1.15
CA GLY A 90 -4.91 -7.87 0.07
C GLY A 90 -5.21 -6.83 1.14
N ILE A 91 -6.18 -5.92 0.94
CA ILE A 91 -6.34 -4.73 1.81
C ILE A 91 -6.60 -5.06 3.28
N LEU A 92 -7.28 -6.17 3.54
CA LEU A 92 -7.57 -6.60 4.91
C LEU A 92 -6.37 -7.26 5.60
N ASN A 93 -5.29 -7.56 4.86
CA ASN A 93 -4.04 -8.07 5.39
C ASN A 93 -3.11 -6.87 5.60
N ALA A 94 -3.30 -6.16 6.72
CA ALA A 94 -2.70 -4.84 7.00
C ALA A 94 -1.20 -4.90 7.38
N GLY A 95 -0.42 -5.75 6.71
CA GLY A 95 1.00 -5.92 7.01
C GLY A 95 1.25 -6.71 8.29
N PHE A 96 0.52 -7.82 8.48
CA PHE A 96 0.66 -8.72 9.64
C PHE A 96 2.13 -8.95 10.01
N ASP A 97 2.98 -9.34 9.06
CA ASP A 97 4.40 -9.62 9.34
C ASP A 97 5.13 -8.41 9.92
N GLN A 98 4.85 -7.21 9.42
CA GLN A 98 5.50 -5.99 9.86
C GLN A 98 5.01 -5.58 11.25
N ILE A 99 3.70 -5.63 11.47
CA ILE A 99 3.10 -5.35 12.79
C ILE A 99 3.59 -6.36 13.82
N PHE A 100 3.52 -7.65 13.50
CA PHE A 100 3.91 -8.74 14.38
C PHE A 100 5.39 -8.68 14.77
N ASN A 101 6.27 -8.20 13.89
CA ASN A 101 7.68 -8.04 14.22
C ASN A 101 8.01 -6.77 15.01
N LEU A 102 7.17 -5.73 14.91
CA LEU A 102 7.46 -4.41 15.49
C LEU A 102 6.65 -4.09 16.74
N TYR A 103 5.50 -4.74 16.95
CA TYR A 103 4.63 -4.48 18.09
C TYR A 103 5.23 -4.98 19.41
N SER A 104 4.88 -4.30 20.50
CA SER A 104 5.26 -4.66 21.86
C SER A 104 4.07 -4.43 22.80
N PRO A 105 4.07 -4.99 24.02
CA PRO A 105 2.97 -4.74 24.97
C PRO A 105 2.66 -3.25 25.19
N ALA A 106 3.67 -2.37 25.07
CA ALA A 106 3.50 -0.92 25.20
C ALA A 106 2.70 -0.29 24.05
N THR A 107 2.75 -0.87 22.85
CA THR A 107 2.08 -0.36 21.64
C THR A 107 0.83 -1.15 21.26
N TYR A 108 0.43 -2.18 22.00
CA TYR A 108 -0.74 -3.02 21.68
C TYR A 108 -2.02 -2.23 21.41
N GLU A 109 -2.26 -1.15 22.16
CA GLU A 109 -3.47 -0.33 21.99
C GLU A 109 -3.59 0.27 20.58
N VAL A 110 -2.47 0.55 19.91
CA VAL A 110 -2.42 1.17 18.58
C VAL A 110 -1.91 0.23 17.49
N ALA A 111 -1.23 -0.85 17.87
CA ALA A 111 -0.58 -1.78 16.97
C ALA A 111 -1.42 -3.03 16.68
N ASP A 112 -2.36 -3.40 17.56
CA ASP A 112 -3.13 -4.63 17.39
C ASP A 112 -4.18 -4.47 16.29
N VAL A 113 -4.04 -5.27 15.25
CA VAL A 113 -4.98 -5.35 14.13
C VAL A 113 -5.72 -6.68 14.16
N LEU A 114 -6.77 -6.80 13.34
CA LEU A 114 -7.57 -8.02 13.25
C LEU A 114 -6.70 -9.27 13.04
N ASP A 115 -5.63 -9.18 12.23
CA ASP A 115 -4.73 -10.30 11.96
C ASP A 115 -3.89 -10.74 13.15
N THR A 116 -3.32 -9.79 13.90
CA THR A 116 -2.53 -10.11 15.09
C THR A 116 -3.42 -10.63 16.22
N TYR A 117 -4.64 -10.12 16.32
CA TYR A 117 -5.65 -10.61 17.26
C TYR A 117 -6.10 -12.04 16.94
N VAL A 118 -6.42 -12.32 15.67
CA VAL A 118 -6.81 -13.65 15.18
C VAL A 118 -5.68 -14.66 15.37
N TYR A 119 -4.44 -14.28 15.03
CA TYR A 119 -3.26 -15.11 15.24
C TYR A 119 -3.10 -15.49 16.72
N ARG A 120 -3.24 -14.51 17.62
CA ARG A 120 -3.12 -14.69 19.07
C ARG A 120 -4.17 -15.67 19.60
N LEU A 121 -5.45 -15.46 19.28
CA LEU A 121 -6.52 -16.35 19.74
C LEU A 121 -6.45 -17.73 19.10
N GLY A 122 -6.19 -17.80 17.80
CA GLY A 122 -6.18 -19.04 17.02
C GLY A 122 -5.02 -19.95 17.37
N ILE A 123 -3.79 -19.43 17.29
CA ILE A 123 -2.57 -20.23 17.42
C ILE A 123 -2.08 -20.27 18.87
N GLN A 124 -2.07 -19.14 19.59
CA GLN A 124 -1.60 -19.14 20.99
C GLN A 124 -2.69 -19.59 21.97
N GLY A 125 -3.95 -19.24 21.69
CA GLY A 125 -5.12 -19.61 22.50
C GLY A 125 -5.80 -20.92 22.09
N PHE A 126 -5.31 -21.62 21.06
CA PHE A 126 -5.88 -22.85 20.48
C PHE A 126 -7.34 -22.71 19.96
N GLN A 127 -7.81 -21.48 19.71
CA GLN A 127 -9.17 -21.22 19.22
C GLN A 127 -9.24 -21.28 17.68
N TYR A 128 -8.88 -22.42 17.10
CA TYR A 128 -8.81 -22.60 15.64
C TYR A 128 -10.14 -22.35 14.93
N SER A 129 -11.27 -22.73 15.53
CA SER A 129 -12.61 -22.51 14.97
C SER A 129 -12.89 -21.02 14.75
N LEU A 130 -12.62 -20.19 15.76
CA LEU A 130 -12.82 -18.74 15.70
C LEU A 130 -11.88 -18.11 14.67
N SER A 131 -10.61 -18.52 14.66
CA SER A 131 -9.61 -18.02 13.71
C SER A 131 -10.00 -18.29 12.26
N THR A 132 -10.47 -19.51 11.97
CA THR A 132 -10.94 -19.90 10.63
C THR A 132 -12.19 -19.13 10.23
N ALA A 133 -13.14 -18.93 11.16
CA ALA A 133 -14.35 -18.15 10.89
C ALA A 133 -14.04 -16.69 10.52
N ILE A 134 -13.11 -16.05 11.25
CA ILE A 134 -12.69 -14.68 10.96
C ILE A 134 -11.94 -14.63 9.63
N GLY A 135 -11.06 -15.61 9.35
CA GLY A 135 -10.39 -15.72 8.05
C GLY A 135 -11.38 -15.83 6.88
N LEU A 136 -12.43 -16.65 7.02
CA LEU A 136 -13.49 -16.78 6.02
C LEU A 136 -14.24 -15.45 5.82
N PHE A 137 -14.61 -14.78 6.91
CA PHE A 137 -15.25 -13.46 6.85
C PHE A 137 -14.38 -12.44 6.10
N LYS A 138 -13.08 -12.39 6.41
CA LYS A 138 -12.12 -11.53 5.70
C LYS A 138 -12.09 -11.85 4.20
N SER A 139 -12.05 -13.12 3.82
CA SER A 139 -12.07 -13.53 2.40
C SER A 139 -13.32 -13.05 1.68
N VAL A 140 -14.50 -13.15 2.31
CA VAL A 140 -15.76 -12.65 1.73
C VAL A 140 -15.71 -11.14 1.54
N VAL A 141 -15.29 -10.38 2.55
CA VAL A 141 -15.17 -8.92 2.46
C VAL A 141 -14.13 -8.54 1.40
N GLY A 142 -13.00 -9.26 1.32
CA GLY A 142 -11.96 -9.05 0.30
C GLY A 142 -12.50 -9.25 -1.11
N ILE A 143 -13.28 -10.31 -1.35
CA ILE A 143 -13.94 -10.55 -2.64
C ILE A 143 -14.89 -9.40 -2.99
N ILE A 144 -15.71 -8.95 -2.04
CA ILE A 144 -16.61 -7.81 -2.25
C ILE A 144 -15.82 -6.56 -2.63
N MET A 145 -14.73 -6.26 -1.92
CA MET A 145 -13.87 -5.09 -2.19
C MET A 145 -13.23 -5.16 -3.58
N VAL A 146 -12.75 -6.34 -3.99
CA VAL A 146 -12.19 -6.55 -5.34
C VAL A 146 -13.27 -6.36 -6.41
N LEU A 147 -14.46 -6.92 -6.22
CA LEU A 147 -15.56 -6.80 -7.18
C LEU A 147 -16.03 -5.35 -7.32
N VAL A 148 -16.16 -4.63 -6.20
CA VAL A 148 -16.53 -3.20 -6.19
C VAL A 148 -15.45 -2.36 -6.87
N THR A 149 -14.18 -2.61 -6.56
CA THR A 149 -13.06 -1.88 -7.19
C THR A 149 -13.02 -2.15 -8.69
N ASN A 150 -13.14 -3.41 -9.11
CA ASN A 150 -13.19 -3.77 -10.53
C ASN A 150 -14.36 -3.10 -11.25
N TRP A 151 -15.54 -3.07 -10.63
CA TRP A 151 -16.71 -2.40 -11.19
C TRP A 151 -16.53 -0.88 -11.31
N LEU A 152 -15.99 -0.23 -10.28
CA LEU A 152 -15.68 1.21 -10.29
C LEU A 152 -14.66 1.54 -11.38
N THR A 153 -13.58 0.78 -11.45
CA THR A 153 -12.51 0.94 -12.45
C THR A 153 -13.06 0.81 -13.88
N LYS A 154 -13.88 -0.21 -14.15
CA LYS A 154 -14.51 -0.40 -15.47
C LYS A 154 -15.37 0.79 -15.87
N ARG A 155 -16.11 1.36 -14.92
CA ARG A 155 -17.01 2.49 -15.17
C ARG A 155 -16.26 3.81 -15.40
N LEU A 156 -15.10 3.99 -14.77
CA LEU A 156 -14.27 5.18 -14.92
C LEU A 156 -13.36 5.14 -16.14
N SER A 157 -13.11 3.95 -16.68
CA SER A 157 -12.22 3.71 -17.82
C SER A 157 -12.96 3.33 -19.11
N ASP A 158 -14.27 3.61 -19.21
CA ASP A 158 -15.14 3.29 -20.36
C ASP A 158 -15.02 1.83 -20.87
N GLY A 159 -14.64 0.90 -19.98
CA GLY A 159 -14.47 -0.53 -20.30
C GLY A 159 -13.11 -0.95 -20.86
N GLU A 160 -12.14 -0.04 -21.04
CA GLU A 160 -10.80 -0.37 -21.56
C GLU A 160 -9.97 -1.22 -20.57
N VAL A 161 -10.21 -1.06 -19.27
CA VAL A 161 -9.56 -1.87 -18.23
C VAL A 161 -10.44 -3.07 -17.90
N SER A 162 -10.21 -4.19 -18.58
CA SER A 162 -10.83 -5.48 -18.26
C SER A 162 -9.78 -6.53 -17.90
N ILE A 163 -9.88 -7.07 -16.67
CA ILE A 163 -9.47 -8.44 -16.36
C ILE A 163 -10.59 -9.38 -16.78
#